data_AF-A0A957SL95-F1
#
_entry.id   AF-A0A957SL95-F1
#
_cell.length_a   1.000
_cell.length_b   1.000
_cell.length_c   1.000
_cell.angle_alpha   90.00
_cell.angle_beta   90.00
_cell.angle_gamma   90.00
#
_symmetry.space_group_name_H-M   'P 1'
#
loop_
_entity.id
_entity.type
_entity.pdbx_description
1 polymer ?
#
loop_
_entity_poly.entity_id
_entity_poly.type
_entity_poly.pdbx_seq_one_letter_code
_entity_poly.pdbx_strand_id
1 'polypeptide(L)'
;MTYRVPLRNNPTNGYTATALAWPDCVVEAATREEVLAGIESAIRELLNTSEIVEVDVPETPVTEQMTQHKGFGMFRHDPTFAEFVKEVDVYHDQRNYISRPFSGYSRR
;
A
#
# COMPACT_ATOMS: atom_id res chain seq x y z
N MET A 1 19.77 1.51 -18.00
CA MET A 1 18.94 2.12 -16.94
C MET A 1 18.46 1.04 -16.00
N THR A 2 18.18 1.36 -14.74
CA THR A 2 17.71 0.37 -13.75
C THR A 2 16.31 0.75 -13.31
N TYR A 3 15.39 -0.21 -13.38
CA TYR A 3 13.99 -0.02 -12.99
C TYR A 3 13.68 -0.86 -11.76
N ARG A 4 12.91 -0.28 -10.84
CA ARG A 4 12.35 -1.00 -9.69
C ARG A 4 11.05 -1.65 -10.13
N VAL A 5 10.93 -2.94 -9.87
CA VAL A 5 9.81 -3.79 -10.31
C VAL A 5 9.35 -4.60 -9.09
N PRO A 6 8.11 -4.45 -8.61
CA PRO A 6 7.55 -5.32 -7.60
C PRO A 6 7.36 -6.70 -8.22
N LEU A 7 7.82 -7.71 -7.49
CA LEU A 7 7.70 -9.11 -7.88
C LEU A 7 6.80 -9.80 -6.88
N ARG A 8 5.70 -10.39 -7.36
CA ARG A 8 4.76 -11.17 -6.56
C ARG A 8 4.91 -12.64 -6.91
N ASN A 9 4.98 -13.48 -5.87
CA ASN A 9 4.88 -14.93 -6.01
C ASN A 9 3.42 -15.31 -5.78
N ASN A 10 2.79 -15.85 -6.82
CA ASN A 10 1.43 -16.35 -6.81
C ASN A 10 1.48 -17.88 -6.71
N PRO A 11 1.03 -18.48 -5.58
CA PRO A 11 1.16 -19.92 -5.33
C PRO A 11 0.58 -20.83 -6.42
N THR A 12 -0.39 -20.31 -7.18
CA THR A 12 -1.12 -21.04 -8.22
C THR A 12 -0.70 -20.68 -9.64
N ASN A 13 -0.08 -19.52 -9.85
CA ASN A 13 0.15 -18.96 -11.19
C ASN A 13 1.59 -18.44 -11.40
N GLY A 14 2.55 -18.96 -10.64
CA GLY A 14 3.96 -18.60 -10.75
C GLY A 14 4.26 -17.21 -10.21
N TYR A 15 4.90 -16.37 -11.00
CA TYR A 15 5.34 -15.03 -10.62
C TYR A 15 4.72 -13.96 -11.51
N THR A 16 4.39 -12.82 -10.90
CA THR A 16 3.94 -11.60 -11.61
C THR A 16 4.90 -10.45 -11.30
N ALA A 17 5.37 -9.77 -12.34
CA ALA A 17 6.18 -8.57 -12.26
C ALA A 17 5.42 -7.37 -12.86
N THR A 18 5.55 -6.19 -12.25
CA THR A 18 4.94 -4.94 -12.75
C THR A 18 5.98 -3.82 -12.77
N ALA A 19 6.11 -3.05 -13.84
CA ALA A 19 7.03 -1.91 -13.83
C ALA A 19 6.43 -0.76 -12.99
N LEU A 20 7.14 -0.25 -11.96
CA LEU A 20 6.58 0.81 -11.10
C LEU A 20 6.21 2.08 -11.86
N ALA A 21 6.98 2.43 -12.89
CA ALA A 21 6.74 3.61 -13.71
C ALA A 21 5.55 3.41 -14.68
N TRP A 22 5.18 2.16 -14.99
CA TRP A 22 4.18 1.81 -15.99
C TRP A 22 3.31 0.66 -15.47
N PRO A 23 2.20 0.97 -14.78
CA PRO A 23 1.32 -0.03 -14.20
C PRO A 23 0.76 -1.04 -15.20
N ASP A 24 0.65 -0.64 -16.48
CA ASP A 24 0.17 -1.48 -17.57
C ASP A 24 1.24 -2.46 -18.09
N CYS A 25 2.52 -2.24 -17.75
CA CYS A 25 3.62 -3.15 -18.09
C CYS A 25 3.71 -4.25 -17.03
N VAL A 26 2.96 -5.33 -17.27
CA VAL A 26 2.84 -6.49 -16.39
C VAL A 26 3.24 -7.75 -17.15
N VAL A 27 4.00 -8.62 -16.48
CA VAL A 27 4.42 -9.91 -17.02
C VAL A 27 4.15 -11.00 -15.99
N GLU A 28 3.63 -12.13 -16.46
CA GLU A 28 3.43 -13.33 -15.66
C GLU A 28 4.22 -14.49 -16.26
N ALA A 29 4.89 -15.28 -15.41
CA ALA A 29 5.59 -16.48 -15.85
C ALA A 29 5.68 -17.52 -14.72
N ALA A 30 5.97 -18.78 -15.07
CA ALA A 30 6.02 -19.86 -14.10
C ALA A 30 7.20 -19.74 -13.13
N THR A 31 8.33 -19.22 -13.61
CA THR A 31 9.57 -19.09 -12.83
C THR A 31 9.98 -17.64 -12.61
N ARG A 32 10.85 -17.45 -11.60
CA ARG A 32 11.41 -16.14 -11.27
C ARG A 32 12.30 -15.61 -12.40
N GLU A 33 13.04 -16.48 -13.06
CA GLU A 33 13.98 -16.12 -14.12
C GLU A 33 13.22 -15.70 -15.38
N GLU A 34 12.17 -16.44 -15.75
CA GLU A 34 11.32 -16.13 -16.91
C GLU A 34 10.59 -14.80 -16.74
N VAL A 35 10.02 -14.53 -15.56
CA VAL A 35 9.27 -13.28 -15.35
C VAL A 35 10.22 -12.07 -15.37
N LEU A 36 11.46 -12.23 -14.89
CA LEU A 36 12.47 -11.18 -14.94
C LEU A 36 12.97 -10.92 -16.35
N ALA A 37 13.23 -11.96 -17.14
CA ALA A 37 13.58 -11.82 -18.56
C ALA A 37 12.43 -11.20 -19.37
N GLY A 38 11.19 -11.57 -19.05
CA GLY A 38 9.99 -11.05 -19.69
C GLY A 38 9.77 -9.56 -19.37
N ILE A 39 9.84 -9.16 -18.10
CA ILE A 39 9.67 -7.74 -17.74
C ILE A 39 10.80 -6.86 -18.28
N GLU A 40 12.03 -7.38 -18.36
CA GLU A 40 13.13 -6.69 -19.03
C GLU A 40 12.81 -6.45 -20.52
N SER A 41 12.33 -7.48 -21.22
CA SER A 41 11.98 -7.40 -22.63
C SER A 41 10.82 -6.43 -22.87
N ALA A 42 9.78 -6.49 -22.03
CA ALA A 42 8.62 -5.60 -22.11
C ALA A 42 9.00 -4.12 -21.89
N ILE A 43 9.86 -3.83 -20.90
CA ILE A 43 10.37 -2.47 -20.68
C ILE A 43 11.19 -2.01 -21.87
N ARG A 44 12.05 -2.88 -22.43
CA ARG A 44 12.88 -2.53 -23.59
C ARG A 44 12.03 -2.24 -24.82
N GLU A 45 11.00 -3.03 -25.07
CA GLU A 45 10.05 -2.79 -26.16
C GLU A 45 9.34 -1.46 -25.97
N LEU A 46 8.78 -1.21 -24.78
CA LEU A 46 8.12 0.05 -24.44
C LEU A 46 9.02 1.25 -24.75
N LEU A 47 10.27 1.23 -24.31
CA LEU A 47 11.23 2.32 -24.53
C LEU A 47 11.65 2.47 -26.00
N ASN A 48 11.58 1.42 -26.80
CA ASN A 48 11.88 1.48 -28.23
C ASN A 48 10.68 2.00 -29.05
N THR A 49 9.45 1.79 -28.56
CA THR A 49 8.22 2.16 -29.28
C THR A 49 7.61 3.47 -28.77
N SER A 50 8.11 4.02 -27.66
CA SER A 50 7.55 5.22 -27.02
C SER A 50 8.63 6.24 -26.68
N GLU A 51 8.20 7.50 -26.70
CA GLU A 51 8.99 8.63 -26.22
C GLU A 51 8.50 9.01 -24.83
N ILE A 52 9.43 9.23 -23.89
CA ILE A 52 9.10 9.80 -22.59
C ILE A 52 9.03 11.31 -22.76
N VAL A 53 7.82 11.86 -22.71
CA VAL A 53 7.58 13.30 -22.74
C VAL A 53 7.22 13.81 -21.35
N GLU A 54 7.72 14.99 -21.01
CA GLU A 54 7.34 15.70 -19.80
C GLU A 54 6.12 16.57 -20.11
N VAL A 55 5.06 16.41 -19.32
CA VAL A 55 3.84 17.21 -19.44
C VAL A 55 3.66 17.96 -18.13
N ASP A 56 3.78 19.29 -18.20
CA ASP A 56 3.41 20.16 -17.09
C ASP A 56 1.89 20.22 -17.01
N VAL A 57 1.34 19.71 -15.91
CA VAL A 57 -0.08 19.82 -15.61
C VAL A 57 -0.21 20.87 -14.52
N PRO A 58 -0.78 22.05 -14.81
CA PRO A 58 -0.90 23.11 -13.83
C PRO A 58 -1.76 22.62 -12.67
N GLU A 59 -1.28 22.87 -11.45
CA GLU A 59 -2.05 22.57 -10.25
C GLU A 59 -3.41 23.29 -10.32
N THR A 60 -4.48 22.54 -10.14
CA THR A 60 -5.78 23.17 -9.91
C THR A 60 -5.67 23.87 -8.56
N PRO A 61 -5.90 25.20 -8.46
CA PRO A 61 -5.82 25.88 -7.19
C PRO A 61 -6.77 25.19 -6.23
N VAL A 62 -6.23 24.72 -5.10
CA VAL A 62 -7.02 24.19 -4.01
C VAL A 62 -7.90 25.35 -3.55
N THR A 63 -9.15 25.40 -3.99
CA THR A 63 -10.14 26.28 -3.37
C THR A 63 -10.15 25.94 -1.89
N GLU A 64 -9.88 26.92 -1.03
CA GLU A 64 -9.74 26.84 0.45
C GLU A 64 -10.95 26.22 1.20
N GLN A 65 -11.85 25.55 0.51
CA GLN A 65 -13.01 24.86 1.05
C GLN A 65 -12.73 23.39 1.41
N MET A 66 -11.46 23.01 1.60
CA MET A 66 -11.13 21.72 2.22
C MET A 66 -11.63 21.68 3.66
N THR A 67 -12.85 21.15 3.80
CA THR A 67 -13.57 20.76 5.02
C THR A 67 -12.77 19.90 6.01
N GLN A 68 -11.58 19.45 5.62
CA GLN A 68 -10.64 18.66 6.42
C GLN A 68 -10.14 19.40 7.68
N HIS A 69 -10.24 20.74 7.72
CA HIS A 69 -9.86 21.54 8.89
C HIS A 69 -10.98 21.69 9.92
N LYS A 70 -12.24 21.36 9.58
CA LYS A 70 -13.38 21.58 10.49
C LYS A 70 -13.38 20.68 11.73
N GLY A 71 -12.62 19.58 11.71
CA GLY A 71 -12.51 18.66 12.85
C GLY A 71 -11.27 18.87 13.71
N PHE A 72 -10.26 19.62 13.26
CA PHE A 72 -9.02 19.78 14.01
C PHE A 72 -9.27 20.59 15.28
N GLY A 73 -9.13 19.92 16.44
CA GLY A 73 -9.29 20.54 17.75
C GLY A 73 -10.75 20.76 18.19
N MET A 74 -11.74 20.17 17.50
CA MET A 74 -13.16 20.38 17.84
C MET A 74 -13.52 19.94 19.27
N PHE A 75 -12.75 19.04 19.88
CA PHE A 75 -12.93 18.56 21.25
C PHE A 75 -11.94 19.18 22.26
N ARG A 76 -11.16 20.21 21.87
CA ARG A 76 -10.11 20.80 22.72
C ARG A 76 -10.61 21.27 24.09
N HIS A 77 -11.86 21.73 24.14
CA HIS A 77 -12.49 22.26 25.36
C HIS A 77 -13.62 21.37 25.88
N ASP A 78 -13.79 20.16 25.33
CA ASP A 78 -14.79 19.22 25.81
C ASP A 78 -14.26 18.49 27.06
N PRO A 79 -14.84 18.73 28.25
CA PRO A 79 -14.38 18.12 29.48
C PRO A 79 -14.63 16.60 29.55
N THR A 80 -15.50 16.07 28.68
CA THR A 80 -15.88 14.66 28.65
C THR A 80 -15.02 13.83 27.70
N PHE A 81 -14.31 14.48 26.77
CA PHE A 81 -13.49 13.80 25.76
C PHE A 81 -12.38 12.95 26.38
N ALA A 82 -11.81 13.39 27.51
CA ALA A 82 -10.78 12.63 28.22
C ALA A 82 -11.32 11.32 28.84
N GLU A 83 -12.58 11.30 29.29
CA GLU A 83 -13.22 10.09 29.82
C GLU A 83 -13.55 9.13 28.68
N PHE A 84 -14.07 9.64 27.56
CA PHE A 84 -14.32 8.86 26.35
C PHE A 84 -13.08 8.12 25.85
N VAL A 85 -11.91 8.78 25.80
CA VAL A 85 -10.64 8.14 25.38
C VAL A 85 -10.26 6.98 26.31
N LYS A 86 -10.41 7.15 27.63
CA LYS A 86 -10.11 6.08 28.59
C LYS A 86 -11.01 4.85 28.39
N GLU A 87 -12.30 5.06 28.12
CA GLU A 87 -13.23 3.96 27.85
C GLU A 87 -12.88 3.21 26.56
N VAL A 88 -12.46 3.94 25.52
CA VAL A 88 -11.99 3.36 24.26
C VAL A 88 -10.72 2.53 24.46
N ASP A 89 -9.77 3.00 25.27
CA ASP A 89 -8.55 2.26 25.58
C ASP A 89 -8.86 0.95 26.32
N VAL A 90 -9.75 0.98 27.31
CA VAL A 90 -10.21 -0.22 28.02
C VAL A 90 -10.86 -1.21 27.04
N TYR A 91 -11.68 -0.72 26.11
CA TYR A 91 -12.29 -1.56 25.07
C TYR A 91 -11.25 -2.20 24.15
N HIS A 92 -10.22 -1.45 23.73
CA HIS A 92 -9.12 -1.99 22.92
C HIS A 92 -8.33 -3.08 23.64
N ASP A 93 -8.03 -2.87 24.92
CA ASP A 93 -7.31 -3.86 25.75
C ASP A 93 -8.12 -5.15 25.92
N GLN A 94 -9.43 -5.04 26.16
CA GLN A 94 -10.33 -6.20 26.25
C GLN A 94 -10.39 -6.99 24.93
N ARG A 95 -10.45 -6.28 23.79
CA ARG A 95 -10.46 -6.92 22.46
C ARG A 95 -9.13 -7.60 22.12
N ASN A 96 -8.00 -7.01 22.53
CA ASN A 96 -6.68 -7.61 22.39
C ASN A 96 -6.45 -8.80 23.34
N TYR A 97 -7.19 -8.89 24.44
CA TYR A 97 -7.16 -10.04 25.35
C TYR A 97 -7.85 -11.30 24.79
N ILE A 98 -8.90 -11.13 23.98
CA ILE A 98 -9.65 -12.25 23.36
C ILE A 98 -8.90 -12.85 22.15
N SER A 99 -7.84 -12.18 21.67
CA SER A 99 -7.12 -12.54 20.44
C SER A 99 -5.81 -13.31 20.67
N ARG A 100 -5.45 -13.68 21.92
CA ARG A 100 -4.28 -14.52 22.19
C ARG A 100 -4.65 -16.01 22.09
N PRO A 101 -4.10 -16.81 21.16
CA PRO A 101 -4.35 -18.24 21.17
C PRO A 101 -3.72 -18.89 22.41
N PHE A 102 -4.47 -19.79 23.03
CA PHE A 102 -4.01 -20.67 24.11
C PHE A 102 -2.67 -21.34 23.73
N SER A 103 -1.56 -20.90 24.34
CA SER A 103 -0.31 -21.66 24.34
C SER A 103 -0.38 -22.72 25.44
N GLY A 104 -1.18 -23.77 25.19
CA GLY A 104 -1.03 -25.02 25.89
C GLY A 104 0.19 -25.75 25.35
N TYR A 105 1.30 -25.76 26.11
CA TYR A 105 2.33 -26.76 25.94
C TYR A 105 2.61 -27.47 27.26
N SER A 106 2.07 -28.68 27.32
CA SER A 106 2.56 -29.78 28.13
C SER A 106 4.07 -29.92 28.00
N ARG A 107 4.78 -30.00 29.12
CA ARG A 107 5.98 -30.81 29.22
C ARG A 107 5.79 -31.82 30.34
N ARG A 108 6.10 -33.06 29.97
CA ARG A 108 6.27 -34.22 30.85
C ARG A 108 7.29 -33.91 31.94
#